data_AF-A0A7S7NYZ5-F1
#
_entry.id   AF-A0A7S7NYZ5-F1
#
_cell.length_a   1.000
_cell.length_b   1.000
_cell.length_c   1.000
_cell.angle_alpha   90.00
_cell.angle_beta   90.00
_cell.angle_gamma   90.00
#
_symmetry.space_group_name_H-M   'P 1'
#
loop_
_entity.id
_entity.type
_entity.pdbx_description
1 polymer ?
#
loop_
_entity_poly.entity_id
_entity_poly.type
_entity_poly.pdbx_seq_one_letter_code
_entity_poly.pdbx_strand_id
1 'polypeptide(L)'
;MKIRQHACLLPLLAALACPAFASPVPAAPPAAPAYSVTFLPSGFTASDMNNAGQIVGNTQENQAWIWSDEGIVNLSLLTPGVQATAINNRGEAAGYFSYPDASAFIYSQGQIRDIGRPDGLNYAIPHAINDRGEVAGTAGNFPGDSSRAFLYSGGTMTAIGTFGGDQGDAYGLNKQGQVVGATALPAVDAPRGEPRAFLYRDGSLRQLFGPGGEPLGVVYDINDAGTLALSPVGTARGINNDGNIVGNFGRFDSDLTHAFLYADGSTIDLNDLIVPEPGWTVTEAEDINDAGQILGTACFGSTQDCRSIRLDLIPAIPEPRSAAMLLAGLAGLGALRRLRGRSGPGRSGPAASCSSLAVPGGSWRTWCAVPLQAWWAGRLLRAKGTPSA
;
A
#
# COMPACT_ATOMS: atom_id res chain seq x y z
N MET A 1 10.58 -79.06 -50.57
CA MET A 1 11.33 -80.21 -50.02
C MET A 1 11.83 -79.83 -48.62
N LYS A 2 11.41 -80.58 -47.56
CA LYS A 2 11.71 -80.44 -46.10
C LYS A 2 11.10 -79.21 -45.38
N ILE A 3 10.04 -79.33 -44.55
CA ILE A 3 9.93 -79.82 -43.13
C ILE A 3 10.66 -78.82 -42.18
N ARG A 4 10.09 -78.21 -41.11
CA ARG A 4 9.25 -78.71 -39.99
C ARG A 4 8.65 -77.56 -39.15
N GLN A 5 7.54 -77.85 -38.46
CA GLN A 5 6.96 -77.11 -37.33
C GLN A 5 7.72 -77.34 -36.01
N HIS A 6 7.55 -76.45 -35.00
CA HIS A 6 7.38 -76.64 -33.53
C HIS A 6 7.40 -75.23 -32.88
N ALA A 7 6.32 -74.66 -32.33
CA ALA A 7 5.55 -74.94 -31.09
C ALA A 7 6.13 -74.32 -29.79
N CYS A 8 5.23 -73.62 -29.06
CA CYS A 8 5.13 -73.40 -27.60
C CYS A 8 5.61 -72.09 -26.89
N LEU A 9 4.59 -71.37 -26.40
CA LEU A 9 4.32 -70.89 -25.01
C LEU A 9 5.04 -69.65 -24.40
N LEU A 10 4.20 -68.64 -24.10
CA LEU A 10 4.16 -67.55 -23.07
C LEU A 10 5.22 -67.50 -21.93
N PRO A 11 5.46 -66.35 -21.22
CA PRO A 11 4.47 -65.32 -20.88
C PRO A 11 4.89 -63.82 -20.83
N LEU A 12 3.84 -63.01 -20.66
CA LEU A 12 3.72 -61.59 -20.25
C LEU A 12 4.62 -61.17 -19.06
N LEU A 13 5.20 -59.96 -19.12
CA LEU A 13 5.34 -59.07 -17.95
C LEU A 13 5.62 -57.62 -18.38
N ALA A 14 4.77 -56.72 -17.89
CA ALA A 14 4.71 -55.30 -18.16
C ALA A 14 5.59 -54.48 -17.22
N ALA A 15 6.13 -53.36 -17.71
CA ALA A 15 6.38 -52.13 -16.94
C ALA A 15 6.57 -50.94 -17.90
N LEU A 16 5.50 -50.19 -18.15
CA LEU A 16 5.58 -48.84 -18.74
C LEU A 16 6.13 -47.88 -17.68
N ALA A 17 7.34 -47.36 -17.90
CA ALA A 17 7.86 -46.21 -17.17
C ALA A 17 7.33 -44.93 -17.83
N CYS A 18 6.42 -44.23 -17.17
CA CYS A 18 5.96 -42.91 -17.57
C CYS A 18 6.80 -41.86 -16.81
N PRO A 19 7.58 -40.99 -17.48
CA PRO A 19 8.26 -39.90 -16.81
C PRO A 19 7.23 -38.82 -16.47
N ALA A 20 6.97 -38.62 -15.19
CA ALA A 20 6.18 -37.50 -14.71
C ALA A 20 6.97 -36.20 -14.93
N PHE A 21 6.65 -35.46 -15.98
CA PHE A 21 6.96 -34.04 -16.05
C PHE A 21 6.08 -33.33 -15.01
N ALA A 22 6.66 -33.00 -13.86
CA ALA A 22 6.05 -32.04 -12.97
C ALA A 22 6.13 -30.67 -13.66
N SER A 23 5.01 -30.18 -14.17
CA SER A 23 4.90 -28.79 -14.60
C SER A 23 5.29 -27.89 -13.42
N PRO A 24 6.06 -26.80 -13.63
CA PRO A 24 6.26 -25.82 -12.59
C PRO A 24 4.87 -25.32 -12.18
N VAL A 25 4.51 -25.51 -10.92
CA VAL A 25 3.37 -24.81 -10.33
C VAL A 25 3.70 -23.33 -10.49
N PRO A 26 2.91 -22.53 -11.23
CA PRO A 26 3.15 -21.10 -11.27
C PRO A 26 3.14 -20.60 -9.83
N ALA A 27 4.16 -19.82 -9.45
CA ALA A 27 4.12 -19.11 -8.19
C ALA A 27 2.78 -18.37 -8.16
N ALA A 28 2.00 -18.58 -7.08
CA ALA A 28 0.82 -17.77 -6.88
C ALA A 28 1.25 -16.31 -7.00
N PRO A 29 0.55 -15.46 -7.76
CA PRO A 29 0.84 -14.04 -7.75
C PRO A 29 0.85 -13.59 -6.28
N PRO A 30 1.78 -12.68 -5.89
CA PRO A 30 1.74 -12.13 -4.54
C PRO A 30 0.31 -11.68 -4.29
N ALA A 31 -0.28 -12.13 -3.18
CA ALA A 31 -1.61 -11.65 -2.80
C ALA A 31 -1.52 -10.14 -2.76
N ALA A 32 -2.34 -9.47 -3.58
CA ALA A 32 -2.33 -8.02 -3.63
C ALA A 32 -2.55 -7.47 -2.21
N PRO A 33 -1.89 -6.36 -1.84
CA PRO A 33 -2.02 -5.83 -0.50
C PRO A 33 -3.48 -5.55 -0.18
N ALA A 34 -3.97 -6.12 0.91
CA ALA A 34 -5.30 -5.83 1.40
C ALA A 34 -5.27 -4.53 2.22
N TYR A 35 -6.32 -3.73 2.12
CA TYR A 35 -6.47 -2.47 2.85
C TYR A 35 -7.63 -2.54 3.85
N SER A 36 -7.46 -1.94 5.01
CA SER A 36 -8.55 -1.60 5.92
C SER A 36 -9.01 -0.17 5.69
N VAL A 37 -10.29 0.10 5.85
CA VAL A 37 -10.88 1.44 5.65
C VAL A 37 -11.05 2.14 6.99
N THR A 38 -10.48 3.34 7.10
CA THR A 38 -10.67 4.26 8.23
C THR A 38 -11.50 5.45 7.76
N PHE A 39 -12.72 5.60 8.25
CA PHE A 39 -13.55 6.79 7.96
C PHE A 39 -13.10 7.98 8.81
N LEU A 40 -12.88 9.10 8.14
CA LEU A 40 -12.58 10.37 8.81
C LEU A 40 -13.87 10.99 9.41
N PRO A 41 -13.75 11.97 10.31
CA PRO A 41 -14.91 12.62 10.92
C PRO A 41 -15.94 13.09 9.89
N SER A 42 -17.23 12.88 10.20
CA SER A 42 -18.32 13.34 9.33
C SER A 42 -18.24 14.85 9.11
N GLY A 43 -18.36 15.28 7.85
CA GLY A 43 -18.28 16.69 7.48
C GLY A 43 -16.85 17.23 7.36
N PHE A 44 -15.82 16.40 7.48
CA PHE A 44 -14.43 16.76 7.18
C PHE A 44 -14.06 16.29 5.78
N THR A 45 -13.64 17.23 4.94
CA THR A 45 -13.11 16.98 3.60
C THR A 45 -11.59 17.07 3.66
N ALA A 46 -10.94 15.92 3.54
CA ALA A 46 -9.50 15.82 3.47
C ALA A 46 -8.93 16.40 2.17
N SER A 47 -7.70 16.90 2.22
CA SER A 47 -7.02 17.50 1.07
C SER A 47 -5.65 16.89 0.80
N ASP A 48 -4.89 16.55 1.84
CA ASP A 48 -3.51 16.04 1.70
C ASP A 48 -3.11 15.23 2.95
N MET A 49 -2.13 14.34 2.81
CA MET A 49 -1.68 13.44 3.87
C MET A 49 -0.15 13.32 3.90
N ASN A 50 0.43 13.30 5.10
CA ASN A 50 1.87 13.05 5.26
C ASN A 50 2.20 11.59 5.61
N ASN A 51 3.50 11.26 5.67
CA ASN A 51 4.01 9.92 6.00
C ASN A 51 3.73 9.48 7.45
N ALA A 52 3.31 10.39 8.34
CA ALA A 52 2.87 10.05 9.69
C ALA A 52 1.37 9.72 9.75
N GLY A 53 0.67 9.75 8.63
CA GLY A 53 -0.78 9.53 8.54
C GLY A 53 -1.60 10.70 9.09
N GLN A 54 -0.98 11.89 9.22
CA GLN A 54 -1.70 13.12 9.53
C GLN A 54 -2.33 13.67 8.25
N ILE A 55 -3.59 14.06 8.34
CA ILE A 55 -4.40 14.48 7.19
C ILE A 55 -4.86 15.91 7.41
N VAL A 56 -4.57 16.79 6.48
CA VAL A 56 -5.08 18.16 6.49
C VAL A 56 -6.35 18.26 5.67
N GLY A 57 -7.24 19.17 6.04
CA GLY A 57 -8.47 19.40 5.31
C GLY A 57 -9.37 20.43 5.98
N ASN A 58 -10.60 20.52 5.52
CA ASN A 58 -11.55 21.54 5.96
C ASN A 58 -12.89 20.91 6.31
N THR A 59 -13.56 21.42 7.35
CA THR A 59 -14.92 21.00 7.69
C THR A 59 -15.98 21.72 6.84
N GLN A 60 -17.21 21.23 6.86
CA GLN A 60 -18.37 21.89 6.25
C GLN A 60 -18.62 23.31 6.80
N GLU A 61 -18.19 23.60 8.02
CA GLU A 61 -18.22 24.94 8.63
C GLU A 61 -16.99 25.79 8.27
N ASN A 62 -16.18 25.36 7.30
CA ASN A 62 -14.93 26.00 6.86
C ASN A 62 -13.89 26.12 7.99
N GLN A 63 -13.78 25.11 8.86
CA GLN A 63 -12.68 25.03 9.82
C GLN A 63 -11.55 24.18 9.26
N ALA A 64 -10.32 24.70 9.28
CA ALA A 64 -9.13 23.98 8.86
C ALA A 64 -8.59 23.10 9.98
N TRP A 65 -8.48 21.80 9.74
CA TRP A 65 -8.00 20.82 10.71
C TRP A 65 -6.78 20.06 10.18
N ILE A 66 -5.92 19.65 11.11
CA ILE A 66 -5.01 18.51 10.93
C ILE A 66 -5.57 17.38 11.78
N TRP A 67 -6.05 16.32 11.14
CA TRP A 67 -6.55 15.11 11.77
C TRP A 67 -5.45 14.05 11.86
N SER A 68 -5.48 13.26 12.93
CA SER A 68 -4.64 12.08 13.12
C SER A 68 -5.35 11.08 14.04
N ASP A 69 -4.80 9.87 14.17
CA ASP A 69 -5.30 8.86 15.11
C ASP A 69 -5.17 9.32 16.58
N GLU A 70 -4.33 10.31 16.88
CA GLU A 70 -4.13 10.88 18.22
C GLU A 70 -5.11 12.01 18.54
N GLY A 71 -5.79 12.58 17.54
CA GLY A 71 -6.72 13.69 17.69
C GLY A 71 -6.63 14.74 16.59
N ILE A 72 -7.29 15.87 16.84
CA ILE A 72 -7.46 16.96 15.88
C ILE A 72 -6.74 18.22 16.38
N VAL A 73 -5.91 18.81 15.53
CA VAL A 73 -5.42 20.18 15.69
C VAL A 73 -6.31 21.09 14.84
N ASN A 74 -7.08 21.97 15.49
CA ASN A 74 -7.94 22.93 14.81
C ASN A 74 -7.22 24.26 14.59
N LEU A 75 -6.79 24.51 13.36
CA LEU A 75 -6.05 25.72 12.96
C LEU A 75 -6.93 26.97 13.05
N SER A 76 -8.24 26.83 12.84
CA SER A 76 -9.19 27.94 12.93
C SER A 76 -9.40 28.47 14.35
N LEU A 77 -8.95 27.74 15.39
CA LEU A 77 -8.89 28.25 16.76
C LEU A 77 -7.68 29.19 16.99
N LEU A 78 -6.62 29.04 16.20
CA LEU A 78 -5.43 29.89 16.26
C LEU A 78 -5.64 31.18 15.45
N THR A 79 -6.21 31.04 14.26
CA THR A 79 -6.56 32.17 13.41
C THR A 79 -7.85 31.85 12.66
N PRO A 80 -8.96 32.52 12.99
CA PRO A 80 -10.23 32.31 12.29
C PRO A 80 -10.12 32.62 10.80
N GLY A 81 -10.94 31.96 9.98
CA GLY A 81 -11.01 32.23 8.55
C GLY A 81 -9.81 31.73 7.77
N VAL A 82 -9.22 30.59 8.15
CA VAL A 82 -8.15 29.92 7.40
C VAL A 82 -8.65 28.61 6.81
N GLN A 83 -8.13 28.25 5.64
CA GLN A 83 -8.33 26.95 5.00
C GLN A 83 -6.97 26.28 4.79
N ALA A 84 -6.88 24.99 5.04
CA ALA A 84 -5.63 24.24 4.91
C ALA A 84 -5.74 23.22 3.77
N THR A 85 -4.66 23.08 3.01
CA THR A 85 -4.69 22.40 1.71
C THR A 85 -3.56 21.39 1.52
N ALA A 86 -2.42 21.58 2.18
CA ALA A 86 -1.27 20.69 2.04
C ALA A 86 -0.53 20.50 3.39
N ILE A 87 0.16 19.37 3.58
CA ILE A 87 0.91 19.03 4.79
C ILE A 87 2.20 18.27 4.46
N ASN A 88 3.31 18.63 5.11
CA ASN A 88 4.58 17.92 4.94
C ASN A 88 4.85 16.88 6.05
N ASN A 89 5.93 16.12 5.94
CA ASN A 89 6.29 15.06 6.90
C ASN A 89 6.80 15.60 8.24
N ARG A 90 6.98 16.91 8.37
CA ARG A 90 7.27 17.57 9.65
C ARG A 90 6.00 18.00 10.39
N GLY A 91 4.82 17.73 9.82
CA GLY A 91 3.52 18.15 10.37
C GLY A 91 3.26 19.65 10.18
N GLU A 92 3.97 20.30 9.26
CA GLU A 92 3.71 21.69 8.87
C GLU A 92 2.66 21.70 7.78
N ALA A 93 1.63 22.54 7.93
CA ALA A 93 0.55 22.65 6.96
C ALA A 93 0.64 23.96 6.19
N ALA A 94 0.39 23.92 4.89
CA ALA A 94 0.17 25.10 4.07
C ALA A 94 -1.33 25.30 3.81
N GLY A 95 -1.71 26.56 3.62
CA GLY A 95 -3.09 26.94 3.38
C GLY A 95 -3.21 28.40 3.04
N TYR A 96 -4.42 28.93 3.06
CA TYR A 96 -4.68 30.34 2.79
C TYR A 96 -5.72 30.95 3.75
N PHE A 97 -5.61 32.26 3.96
CA PHE A 97 -6.64 33.03 4.65
C PHE A 97 -7.83 33.21 3.72
N SER A 98 -9.04 33.03 4.21
CA SER A 98 -10.27 33.30 3.47
C SER A 98 -10.37 34.78 3.08
N TYR A 99 -11.22 35.09 2.10
CA TYR A 99 -11.49 36.47 1.68
C TYR A 99 -11.86 37.38 2.87
N PRO A 100 -11.40 38.64 2.93
CA PRO A 100 -10.74 39.42 1.87
C PRO A 100 -9.23 39.26 1.78
N ASP A 101 -8.61 38.50 2.69
CA ASP A 101 -7.17 38.33 2.68
C ASP A 101 -6.80 37.44 1.48
N ALA A 102 -7.00 36.12 1.48
CA ALA A 102 -6.54 35.26 0.37
C ALA A 102 -5.00 35.23 0.22
N SER A 103 -4.25 35.50 1.29
CA SER A 103 -2.80 35.22 1.35
C SER A 103 -2.55 33.74 1.69
N ALA A 104 -1.40 33.21 1.25
CA ALA A 104 -0.94 31.91 1.69
C ALA A 104 -0.32 31.98 3.10
N PHE A 105 -0.40 30.89 3.86
CA PHE A 105 0.25 30.75 5.16
C PHE A 105 0.97 29.40 5.29
N ILE A 106 1.87 29.33 6.27
CA ILE A 106 2.43 28.08 6.80
C ILE A 106 2.10 27.99 8.29
N TYR A 107 1.47 26.90 8.70
CA TYR A 107 1.37 26.48 10.08
C TYR A 107 2.60 25.66 10.46
N SER A 108 3.31 26.07 11.50
CA SER A 108 4.43 25.32 12.07
C SER A 108 4.54 25.61 13.56
N GLN A 109 4.81 24.58 14.37
CA GLN A 109 5.05 24.71 15.81
C GLN A 109 3.95 25.48 16.57
N GLY A 110 2.69 25.26 16.22
CA GLY A 110 1.55 25.91 16.90
C GLY A 110 1.27 27.35 16.45
N GLN A 111 1.93 27.85 15.41
CA GLN A 111 1.76 29.21 14.90
C GLN A 111 1.43 29.22 13.42
N ILE A 112 0.55 30.13 13.00
CA ILE A 112 0.25 30.42 11.60
C ILE A 112 1.09 31.64 11.19
N ARG A 113 1.94 31.46 10.17
CA ARG A 113 2.75 32.53 9.59
C ARG A 113 2.22 32.84 8.19
N ASP A 114 1.77 34.09 7.99
CA ASP A 114 1.47 34.62 6.67
C ASP A 114 2.76 34.66 5.83
N ILE A 115 2.73 34.02 4.65
CA ILE A 115 3.83 34.02 3.67
C ILE A 115 3.51 34.89 2.44
N GLY A 116 2.35 35.55 2.44
CA GLY A 116 1.94 36.55 1.47
C GLY A 116 1.39 35.97 0.17
N ARG A 117 1.55 36.76 -0.90
CA ARG A 117 1.13 36.50 -2.28
C ARG A 117 2.21 37.10 -3.20
N PRO A 118 2.32 36.68 -4.47
CA PRO A 118 3.21 37.35 -5.41
C PRO A 118 2.78 38.80 -5.67
N ASP A 119 3.74 39.68 -5.92
CA ASP A 119 3.49 41.10 -6.19
C ASP A 119 2.50 41.31 -7.35
N GLY A 120 1.50 42.17 -7.14
CA GLY A 120 0.49 42.51 -8.15
C GLY A 120 -0.61 41.45 -8.34
N LEU A 121 -0.61 40.39 -7.53
CA LEU A 121 -1.69 39.39 -7.45
C LEU A 121 -2.49 39.57 -6.16
N ASN A 122 -3.77 39.20 -6.18
CA ASN A 122 -4.69 39.41 -5.06
C ASN A 122 -5.12 38.13 -4.33
N TYR A 123 -4.76 36.94 -4.79
CA TYR A 123 -4.86 35.70 -4.01
C TYR A 123 -3.64 34.80 -4.21
N ALA A 124 -3.38 33.91 -3.24
CA ALA A 124 -2.46 32.79 -3.35
C ALA A 124 -3.02 31.57 -2.58
N ILE A 125 -3.17 30.45 -3.26
CA ILE A 125 -3.70 29.19 -2.74
C ILE A 125 -2.59 28.14 -2.87
N PRO A 126 -2.03 27.65 -1.75
CA PRO A 126 -1.11 26.52 -1.76
C PRO A 126 -1.78 25.23 -2.21
N HIS A 127 -1.04 24.42 -2.96
CA HIS A 127 -1.43 23.06 -3.32
C HIS A 127 -0.44 22.02 -2.82
N ALA A 128 0.83 22.38 -2.58
CA ALA A 128 1.83 21.47 -2.06
C ALA A 128 2.84 22.17 -1.14
N ILE A 129 3.36 21.43 -0.16
CA ILE A 129 4.44 21.86 0.73
C ILE A 129 5.44 20.71 0.91
N ASN A 130 6.74 20.99 0.79
CA ASN A 130 7.78 19.98 1.04
C ASN A 130 8.43 20.11 2.43
N ASP A 131 9.26 19.12 2.78
CA ASP A 131 9.98 19.09 4.07
C ASP A 131 11.04 20.18 4.24
N ARG A 132 11.33 20.98 3.20
CA ARG A 132 12.16 22.20 3.34
C ARG A 132 11.32 23.44 3.66
N GLY A 133 10.00 23.31 3.74
CA GLY A 133 9.06 24.41 3.98
C GLY A 133 8.86 25.27 2.73
N GLU A 134 9.21 24.75 1.56
CA GLU A 134 8.87 25.38 0.29
C GLU A 134 7.42 25.05 -0.05
N VAL A 135 6.72 26.00 -0.66
CA VAL A 135 5.29 25.89 -0.97
C VAL A 135 5.06 26.20 -2.43
N ALA A 136 4.30 25.36 -3.12
CA ALA A 136 3.87 25.62 -4.49
C ALA A 136 2.33 25.70 -4.55
N GLY A 137 1.83 26.45 -5.52
CA GLY A 137 0.38 26.59 -5.71
C GLY A 137 0.03 27.59 -6.78
N THR A 138 -1.17 28.14 -6.69
CA THR A 138 -1.73 29.07 -7.67
C THR A 138 -1.97 30.45 -7.05
N ALA A 139 -1.61 31.50 -7.78
CA ALA A 139 -1.89 32.88 -7.42
C ALA A 139 -2.48 33.63 -8.60
N GLY A 140 -3.34 34.62 -8.36
CA GLY A 140 -4.00 35.32 -9.46
C GLY A 140 -4.74 36.57 -9.05
N ASN A 141 -5.62 37.03 -9.95
CA ASN A 141 -6.42 38.24 -9.78
C ASN A 141 -7.92 37.99 -9.96
N PHE A 142 -8.71 38.44 -8.99
CA PHE A 142 -10.17 38.61 -9.13
C PHE A 142 -10.58 40.11 -9.13
N PRO A 143 -11.43 40.57 -10.08
CA PRO A 143 -11.88 39.86 -11.29
C PRO A 143 -10.77 39.81 -12.35
N GLY A 144 -10.73 38.76 -13.18
CA GLY A 144 -9.79 38.71 -14.31
C GLY A 144 -9.29 37.34 -14.76
N ASP A 145 -9.68 36.24 -14.10
CA ASP A 145 -9.42 34.82 -14.42
C ASP A 145 -7.97 34.45 -14.78
N SER A 146 -7.01 35.37 -14.65
CA SER A 146 -5.61 35.12 -14.87
C SER A 146 -4.98 34.58 -13.58
N SER A 147 -4.30 33.45 -13.74
CA SER A 147 -3.57 32.76 -12.69
C SER A 147 -2.14 32.48 -13.11
N ARG A 148 -1.27 32.29 -12.12
CA ARG A 148 0.12 31.91 -12.26
C ARG A 148 0.41 30.87 -11.18
N ALA A 149 1.13 29.83 -11.57
CA ALA A 149 1.78 28.97 -10.60
C ALA A 149 2.77 29.82 -9.79
N PHE A 150 3.01 29.49 -8.53
CA PHE A 150 4.06 30.13 -7.73
C PHE A 150 4.91 29.09 -7.00
N LEU A 151 6.12 29.51 -6.62
CA LEU A 151 6.97 28.83 -5.65
C LEU A 151 7.39 29.82 -4.57
N TYR A 152 7.09 29.48 -3.32
CA TYR A 152 7.66 30.12 -2.13
C TYR A 152 8.88 29.31 -1.68
N SER A 153 10.05 29.94 -1.66
CA SER A 153 11.29 29.34 -1.15
C SER A 153 12.19 30.42 -0.57
N GLY A 154 12.88 30.10 0.54
CA GLY A 154 13.81 31.02 1.19
C GLY A 154 13.20 32.35 1.63
N GLY A 155 11.90 32.39 1.94
CA GLY A 155 11.20 33.61 2.34
C GLY A 155 10.67 34.47 1.18
N THR A 156 10.88 34.05 -0.07
CA THR A 156 10.46 34.80 -1.26
C THR A 156 9.40 34.02 -2.02
N MET A 157 8.32 34.70 -2.43
CA MET A 157 7.29 34.13 -3.30
C MET A 157 7.53 34.54 -4.74
N THR A 158 7.77 33.57 -5.62
CA THR A 158 8.08 33.78 -7.04
C THR A 158 6.96 33.24 -7.91
N ALA A 159 6.38 34.07 -8.76
CA ALA A 159 5.47 33.61 -9.80
C ALA A 159 6.26 32.83 -10.87
N ILE A 160 5.79 31.62 -11.18
CA ILE A 160 6.28 30.79 -12.28
C ILE A 160 5.59 31.26 -13.56
N GLY A 161 6.37 31.39 -14.64
CA GLY A 161 5.85 31.80 -15.94
C GLY A 161 4.85 30.82 -16.56
N THR A 162 4.34 31.17 -17.73
CA THR A 162 3.47 30.33 -18.57
C THR A 162 4.13 30.10 -19.93
N PHE A 163 3.58 29.21 -20.77
CA PHE A 163 4.00 29.08 -22.18
C PHE A 163 3.34 30.11 -23.11
N GLY A 164 3.08 31.31 -22.60
CA GLY A 164 2.47 32.42 -23.34
C GLY A 164 0.97 32.61 -23.09
N GLY A 165 0.30 31.69 -22.40
CA GLY A 165 -1.07 31.86 -21.92
C GLY A 165 -1.18 32.69 -20.63
N ASP A 166 -2.40 32.87 -20.15
CA ASP A 166 -2.74 33.69 -18.98
C ASP A 166 -3.10 32.88 -17.72
N GLN A 167 -3.01 31.55 -17.77
CA GLN A 167 -3.29 30.65 -16.66
C GLN A 167 -2.14 29.68 -16.39
N GLY A 168 -1.91 29.40 -15.11
CA GLY A 168 -0.94 28.42 -14.65
C GLY A 168 -1.20 28.01 -13.21
N ASP A 169 -1.02 26.71 -12.96
CA ASP A 169 -1.29 26.07 -11.68
C ASP A 169 -0.15 25.09 -11.35
N ALA A 170 0.33 25.13 -10.11
CA ALA A 170 1.29 24.15 -9.59
C ALA A 170 0.55 23.20 -8.65
N TYR A 171 0.65 21.89 -8.90
CA TYR A 171 -0.05 20.87 -8.12
C TYR A 171 0.92 20.04 -7.27
N GLY A 172 2.07 19.65 -7.82
CA GLY A 172 3.05 18.80 -7.14
C GLY A 172 4.37 19.50 -6.85
N LEU A 173 5.00 19.17 -5.72
CA LEU A 173 6.29 19.70 -5.28
C LEU A 173 7.07 18.62 -4.53
N ASN A 174 8.27 18.26 -5.00
CA ASN A 174 9.11 17.29 -4.29
C ASN A 174 10.20 17.94 -3.40
N LYS A 175 10.95 17.12 -2.66
CA LYS A 175 12.03 17.62 -1.77
C LYS A 175 13.15 18.36 -2.49
N GLN A 176 13.33 18.14 -3.79
CA GLN A 176 14.35 18.81 -4.60
C GLN A 176 13.91 20.20 -5.08
N GLY A 177 12.68 20.64 -4.74
CA GLY A 177 12.15 21.93 -5.18
C GLY A 177 11.67 21.91 -6.63
N GLN A 178 11.44 20.71 -7.17
CA GLN A 178 10.86 20.55 -8.50
C GLN A 178 9.35 20.69 -8.40
N VAL A 179 8.78 21.53 -9.24
CA VAL A 179 7.35 21.81 -9.27
C VAL A 179 6.76 21.29 -10.56
N VAL A 180 5.62 20.62 -10.47
CA VAL A 180 4.83 20.17 -11.62
C VAL A 180 3.42 20.72 -11.56
N GLY A 181 2.79 20.81 -12.72
CA GLY A 181 1.44 21.35 -12.82
C GLY A 181 1.03 21.52 -14.27
N ALA A 182 0.18 22.51 -14.54
CA ALA A 182 -0.32 22.81 -15.86
C ALA A 182 -0.33 24.31 -16.15
N THR A 183 -0.20 24.68 -17.43
CA THR A 183 -0.35 26.06 -17.88
C THR A 183 -1.08 26.11 -19.22
N ALA A 184 -1.83 27.19 -19.46
CA ALA A 184 -2.49 27.42 -20.73
C ALA A 184 -1.51 27.93 -21.80
N LEU A 185 -1.81 27.62 -23.06
CA LEU A 185 -1.21 28.27 -24.23
C LEU A 185 -1.96 29.56 -24.59
N PRO A 186 -1.37 30.47 -25.40
CA PRO A 186 -2.10 31.58 -25.98
C PRO A 186 -3.37 31.10 -26.69
N ALA A 187 -4.48 31.81 -26.51
CA ALA A 187 -5.77 31.45 -27.12
C ALA A 187 -5.72 31.34 -28.67
N VAL A 188 -4.77 32.03 -29.30
CA VAL A 188 -4.53 31.95 -30.75
C VAL A 188 -3.94 30.61 -31.21
N ASP A 189 -3.19 29.94 -30.34
CA ASP A 189 -2.51 28.67 -30.63
C ASP A 189 -3.27 27.45 -30.07
N ALA A 190 -4.22 27.68 -29.15
CA ALA A 190 -5.08 26.65 -28.58
C ALA A 190 -6.55 27.13 -28.53
N PRO A 191 -7.34 26.94 -29.60
CA PRO A 191 -8.74 27.37 -29.67
C PRO A 191 -9.67 26.76 -28.62
N ARG A 192 -9.18 25.78 -27.83
CA ARG A 192 -9.88 25.12 -26.73
C ARG A 192 -9.18 25.29 -25.37
N GLY A 193 -8.12 26.10 -25.26
CA GLY A 193 -7.41 26.31 -23.99
C GLY A 193 -6.78 25.03 -23.42
N GLU A 194 -6.20 24.19 -24.27
CA GLU A 194 -5.64 22.92 -23.81
C GLU A 194 -4.48 23.15 -22.83
N PRO A 195 -4.53 22.57 -21.63
CA PRO A 195 -3.44 22.69 -20.67
C PRO A 195 -2.19 22.00 -21.21
N ARG A 196 -1.04 22.50 -20.78
CA ARG A 196 0.29 21.93 -21.02
C ARG A 196 0.96 21.68 -19.69
N ALA A 197 1.31 20.43 -19.42
CA ALA A 197 2.01 20.10 -18.21
C ALA A 197 3.43 20.65 -18.26
N PHE A 198 3.93 21.09 -17.11
CA PHE A 198 5.28 21.62 -17.00
C PHE A 198 6.06 20.98 -15.86
N LEU A 199 7.39 21.10 -15.96
CA LEU A 199 8.33 20.93 -14.87
C LEU A 199 9.07 22.25 -14.69
N TYR A 200 9.03 22.80 -13.48
CA TYR A 200 9.82 23.95 -13.07
C TYR A 200 10.93 23.49 -12.14
N ARG A 201 12.17 23.80 -12.48
CA ARG A 201 13.37 23.40 -11.75
C ARG A 201 14.49 24.41 -12.00
N ASP A 202 15.22 24.78 -10.96
CA ASP A 202 16.41 25.64 -11.06
C ASP A 202 16.14 26.97 -11.80
N GLY A 203 14.95 27.55 -11.62
CA GLY A 203 14.53 28.79 -12.29
C GLY A 203 14.01 28.63 -13.72
N SER A 204 14.01 27.40 -14.27
CA SER A 204 13.60 27.12 -15.64
C SER A 204 12.24 26.41 -15.69
N LEU A 205 11.32 26.95 -16.50
CA LEU A 205 10.06 26.33 -16.86
C LEU A 205 10.22 25.50 -18.15
N ARG A 206 9.85 24.23 -18.12
CA ARG A 206 9.94 23.33 -19.28
C ARG A 206 8.64 22.56 -19.49
N GLN A 207 8.17 22.49 -20.74
CA GLN A 207 7.02 21.67 -21.10
C GLN A 207 7.35 20.18 -21.03
N LEU A 208 6.40 19.40 -20.51
CA LEU A 208 6.50 17.94 -20.41
C LEU A 208 5.82 17.26 -21.61
N PHE A 209 6.41 16.16 -22.04
CA PHE A 209 5.95 15.37 -23.18
C PHE A 209 5.90 13.90 -22.77
N GLY A 210 4.91 13.18 -23.30
CA GLY A 210 4.79 11.75 -23.11
C GLY A 210 5.74 10.96 -24.03
N PRO A 211 5.77 9.62 -23.90
CA PRO A 211 6.71 8.76 -24.62
C PRO A 211 6.62 8.85 -26.15
N GLY A 212 5.46 9.20 -26.71
CA GLY A 212 5.29 9.38 -28.16
C GLY A 212 5.65 10.79 -28.66
N GLY A 213 6.10 11.68 -27.76
CA GLY A 213 6.41 13.08 -28.07
C GLY A 213 5.21 14.01 -28.05
N GLU A 214 4.02 13.51 -27.70
CA GLU A 214 2.83 14.32 -27.44
C GLU A 214 2.99 15.18 -26.19
N PRO A 215 2.49 16.43 -26.19
CA PRO A 215 2.47 17.24 -24.98
C PRO A 215 1.58 16.59 -23.92
N LEU A 216 2.05 16.56 -22.68
CA LEU A 216 1.20 16.16 -21.55
C LEU A 216 0.25 17.31 -21.19
N GLY A 217 -0.96 16.98 -20.74
CA GLY A 217 -1.98 17.96 -20.37
C GLY A 217 -1.78 18.53 -18.97
N VAL A 218 -1.88 17.67 -17.95
CA VAL A 218 -1.72 18.02 -16.53
C VAL A 218 -0.90 16.93 -15.85
N VAL A 219 -0.05 17.32 -14.90
CA VAL A 219 0.62 16.41 -13.96
C VAL A 219 0.29 16.91 -12.56
N TYR A 220 -0.36 16.07 -11.75
CA TYR A 220 -0.82 16.44 -10.42
C TYR A 220 0.27 16.28 -9.35
N ASP A 221 1.15 15.30 -9.50
CA ASP A 221 2.12 14.98 -8.47
C ASP A 221 3.47 14.45 -9.02
N ILE A 222 4.51 14.59 -8.21
CA ILE A 222 5.90 14.20 -8.49
C ILE A 222 6.58 13.71 -7.21
N ASN A 223 7.16 12.51 -7.25
CA ASN A 223 7.87 11.98 -6.10
C ASN A 223 9.31 12.53 -5.98
N ASP A 224 10.02 12.14 -4.92
CA ASP A 224 11.36 12.66 -4.63
C ASP A 224 12.45 12.19 -5.59
N ALA A 225 12.22 11.11 -6.34
CA ALA A 225 13.10 10.67 -7.42
C ALA A 225 12.90 11.50 -8.70
N GLY A 226 11.85 12.33 -8.76
CA GLY A 226 11.45 13.08 -9.94
C GLY A 226 10.53 12.29 -10.88
N THR A 227 9.95 11.18 -10.40
CA THR A 227 8.96 10.40 -11.15
C THR A 227 7.62 11.12 -11.10
N LEU A 228 6.99 11.28 -12.26
CA LEU A 228 5.70 11.96 -12.40
C LEU A 228 4.55 10.97 -12.18
N ALA A 229 3.49 11.41 -11.51
CA ALA A 229 2.24 10.65 -11.41
C ALA A 229 1.52 10.62 -12.77
N LEU A 230 1.71 9.54 -13.53
CA LEU A 230 1.09 9.32 -14.85
C LEU A 230 0.40 7.95 -14.88
N SER A 231 -0.81 7.88 -15.42
CA SER A 231 -1.57 6.64 -15.54
C SER A 231 -2.17 6.47 -16.95
N PRO A 232 -2.15 5.26 -17.53
CA PRO A 232 -2.76 5.00 -18.83
C PRO A 232 -4.29 4.80 -18.79
N VAL A 233 -4.89 4.65 -17.60
CA VAL A 233 -6.30 4.23 -17.44
C VAL A 233 -7.20 5.28 -16.75
N GLY A 234 -6.64 6.42 -16.36
CA GLY A 234 -7.39 7.45 -15.65
C GLY A 234 -6.54 8.63 -15.22
N THR A 235 -7.11 9.47 -14.36
CA THR A 235 -6.42 10.61 -13.78
C THR A 235 -5.56 10.13 -12.61
N ALA A 236 -4.24 10.24 -12.72
CA ALA A 236 -3.32 10.03 -11.61
C ALA A 236 -3.32 11.27 -10.69
N ARG A 237 -3.51 11.06 -9.40
CA ARG A 237 -3.64 12.13 -8.40
C ARG A 237 -2.42 12.24 -7.48
N GLY A 238 -1.96 11.11 -6.93
CA GLY A 238 -0.80 11.06 -6.04
C GLY A 238 0.19 9.96 -6.41
N ILE A 239 1.45 10.14 -6.02
CA ILE A 239 2.54 9.16 -6.19
C ILE A 239 3.46 9.13 -4.96
N ASN A 240 3.73 7.93 -4.44
CA ASN A 240 4.70 7.77 -3.34
C ASN A 240 6.14 7.58 -3.85
N ASN A 241 7.10 7.50 -2.93
CA ASN A 241 8.52 7.34 -3.27
C ASN A 241 8.88 5.94 -3.81
N ASP A 242 8.02 4.94 -3.62
CA ASP A 242 8.14 3.62 -4.27
C ASP A 242 7.63 3.65 -5.72
N GLY A 243 7.02 4.76 -6.16
CA GLY A 243 6.47 4.94 -7.50
C GLY A 243 5.09 4.31 -7.68
N ASN A 244 4.40 3.99 -6.59
CA ASN A 244 2.99 3.60 -6.64
C ASN A 244 2.14 4.85 -6.84
N ILE A 245 1.18 4.76 -7.76
CA ILE A 245 0.36 5.88 -8.19
C ILE A 245 -1.10 5.57 -7.85
N VAL A 246 -1.80 6.53 -7.26
CA VAL A 246 -3.25 6.42 -7.05
C VAL A 246 -3.99 7.44 -7.89
N GLY A 247 -5.29 7.19 -8.08
CA GLY A 247 -6.13 8.12 -8.81
C GLY A 247 -7.50 7.54 -9.08
N ASN A 248 -8.16 8.06 -10.10
CA ASN A 248 -9.53 7.69 -10.44
C ASN A 248 -9.65 7.29 -11.92
N PHE A 249 -10.43 6.24 -12.21
CA PHE A 249 -10.62 5.77 -13.58
C PHE A 249 -11.29 6.84 -14.44
N GLY A 250 -10.73 7.09 -15.62
CA GLY A 250 -11.26 8.07 -16.55
C GLY A 250 -12.33 7.43 -17.43
N ARG A 251 -13.61 7.69 -17.14
CA ARG A 251 -14.78 7.29 -17.96
C ARG A 251 -14.78 5.82 -18.41
N PHE A 252 -15.26 4.93 -17.55
CA PHE A 252 -15.82 3.65 -18.00
C PHE A 252 -17.26 3.55 -17.52
N ASP A 253 -18.19 3.96 -18.41
CA ASP A 253 -19.60 3.54 -18.57
C ASP A 253 -20.49 3.13 -17.37
N SER A 254 -20.17 3.58 -16.15
CA SER A 254 -21.05 3.52 -15.00
C SER A 254 -20.94 4.82 -14.21
N ASP A 255 -22.07 5.35 -13.75
CA ASP A 255 -22.23 6.63 -13.06
C ASP A 255 -21.47 6.78 -11.71
N LEU A 256 -20.49 5.92 -11.44
CA LEU A 256 -19.56 6.00 -10.30
C LEU A 256 -18.13 5.84 -10.82
N THR A 257 -17.34 6.91 -10.70
CA THR A 257 -15.89 6.84 -10.86
C THR A 257 -15.34 5.92 -9.77
N HIS A 258 -14.52 4.93 -10.11
CA HIS A 258 -13.81 4.09 -9.13
C HIS A 258 -12.37 4.59 -8.95
N ALA A 259 -11.81 4.36 -7.77
CA ALA A 259 -10.42 4.66 -7.47
C ALA A 259 -9.49 3.49 -7.86
N PHE A 260 -8.26 3.80 -8.25
CA PHE A 260 -7.25 2.81 -8.64
C PHE A 260 -5.94 2.97 -7.87
N LEU A 261 -5.21 1.85 -7.76
CA LEU A 261 -3.79 1.78 -7.42
C LEU A 261 -3.02 1.23 -8.62
N TYR A 262 -1.99 1.93 -9.06
CA TYR A 262 -1.02 1.46 -10.04
C TYR A 262 0.28 1.10 -9.33
N ALA A 263 0.60 -0.19 -9.32
CA ALA A 263 1.78 -0.75 -8.68
C ALA A 263 2.32 -1.91 -9.54
N ASP A 264 3.64 -2.08 -9.57
CA ASP A 264 4.32 -3.16 -10.30
C ASP A 264 3.89 -3.29 -11.78
N GLY A 265 3.63 -2.15 -12.43
CA GLY A 265 3.23 -2.09 -13.83
C GLY A 265 1.76 -2.41 -14.11
N SER A 266 0.95 -2.67 -13.08
CA SER A 266 -0.45 -3.06 -13.20
C SER A 266 -1.38 -2.09 -12.48
N THR A 267 -2.54 -1.82 -13.07
CA THR A 267 -3.61 -1.05 -12.42
C THR A 267 -4.59 -2.00 -11.74
N ILE A 268 -4.92 -1.72 -10.48
CA ILE A 268 -5.83 -2.49 -9.64
C ILE A 268 -6.93 -1.54 -9.16
N ASP A 269 -8.20 -1.98 -9.22
CA ASP A 269 -9.31 -1.25 -8.60
C ASP A 269 -9.18 -1.33 -7.08
N LEU A 270 -9.22 -0.19 -6.38
CA LEU A 270 -9.07 -0.19 -4.92
C LEU A 270 -10.21 -0.94 -4.22
N ASN A 271 -11.38 -1.04 -4.84
CA ASN A 271 -12.51 -1.80 -4.30
C ASN A 271 -12.25 -3.31 -4.31
N ASP A 272 -11.29 -3.80 -5.10
CA ASP A 272 -10.83 -5.21 -5.08
C ASP A 272 -9.81 -5.48 -3.96
N LEU A 273 -9.23 -4.43 -3.36
CA LEU A 273 -8.18 -4.52 -2.35
C LEU A 273 -8.67 -4.28 -0.93
N ILE A 274 -9.88 -3.77 -0.74
CA ILE A 274 -10.42 -3.51 0.59
C ILE A 274 -11.28 -4.68 1.09
N VAL A 275 -11.39 -4.79 2.41
CA VAL A 275 -12.49 -5.56 2.99
C VAL A 275 -13.80 -4.81 2.69
N PRO A 276 -14.74 -5.39 1.92
CA PRO A 276 -15.92 -4.66 1.47
C PRO A 276 -16.77 -4.21 2.67
N GLU A 277 -17.01 -2.92 2.78
CA GLU A 277 -18.01 -2.39 3.72
C GLU A 277 -19.35 -2.29 2.99
N PRO A 278 -20.43 -2.97 3.48
CA PRO A 278 -21.68 -3.04 2.74
C PRO A 278 -22.23 -1.66 2.37
N GLY A 279 -22.33 -1.42 1.07
CA GLY A 279 -22.93 -0.20 0.52
C GLY A 279 -21.95 0.95 0.30
N TRP A 280 -20.69 0.88 0.75
CA TRP A 280 -19.68 1.89 0.44
C TRP A 280 -18.83 1.48 -0.77
N THR A 281 -18.53 2.45 -1.63
CA THR A 281 -17.61 2.29 -2.77
C THR A 281 -16.56 3.38 -2.69
N VAL A 282 -15.28 3.01 -2.82
CA VAL A 282 -14.18 3.97 -2.93
C VAL A 282 -14.20 4.54 -4.34
N THR A 283 -14.54 5.81 -4.44
CA THR A 283 -14.76 6.48 -5.72
C THR A 283 -13.56 7.29 -6.17
N GLU A 284 -12.80 7.81 -5.22
CA GLU A 284 -11.65 8.69 -5.48
C GLU A 284 -10.49 8.31 -4.57
N ALA A 285 -9.28 8.36 -5.09
CA ALA A 285 -8.04 8.35 -4.33
C ALA A 285 -7.26 9.60 -4.71
N GLU A 286 -6.98 10.44 -3.72
CA GLU A 286 -6.39 11.77 -3.90
C GLU A 286 -4.88 11.74 -3.66
N ASP A 287 -4.43 10.95 -2.68
CA ASP A 287 -3.02 10.94 -2.28
C ASP A 287 -2.59 9.56 -1.74
N ILE A 288 -1.29 9.26 -1.84
CA ILE A 288 -0.66 8.06 -1.30
C ILE A 288 0.69 8.42 -0.68
N ASN A 289 0.87 8.06 0.60
CA ASN A 289 2.12 8.32 1.30
C ASN A 289 3.14 7.17 1.16
N ASP A 290 4.37 7.38 1.67
CA ASP A 290 5.45 6.38 1.61
C ASP A 290 5.21 5.18 2.53
N ALA A 291 4.27 5.27 3.47
CA ALA A 291 3.82 4.11 4.24
C ALA A 291 2.79 3.26 3.45
N GLY A 292 2.44 3.67 2.23
CA GLY A 292 1.45 3.02 1.38
C GLY A 292 0.02 3.25 1.82
N GLN A 293 -0.23 4.19 2.75
CA GLN A 293 -1.58 4.61 3.11
C GLN A 293 -2.15 5.46 1.98
N ILE A 294 -3.44 5.30 1.69
CA ILE A 294 -4.10 6.02 0.60
C ILE A 294 -5.20 6.91 1.19
N LEU A 295 -5.17 8.20 0.87
CA LEU A 295 -6.24 9.13 1.16
C LEU A 295 -7.24 9.14 0.00
N GLY A 296 -8.54 9.14 0.30
CA GLY A 296 -9.56 9.18 -0.74
C GLY A 296 -10.97 9.47 -0.23
N THR A 297 -11.93 9.24 -1.11
CA THR A 297 -13.36 9.42 -0.85
C THR A 297 -14.08 8.10 -1.09
N ALA A 298 -14.97 7.73 -0.16
CA ALA A 298 -15.95 6.68 -0.38
C ALA A 298 -17.37 7.24 -0.31
N CYS A 299 -18.25 6.72 -1.15
CA CYS A 299 -19.67 7.11 -1.21
C CYS A 299 -20.58 5.91 -0.93
N PHE A 300 -21.72 6.17 -0.27
CA PHE A 300 -22.71 5.15 0.06
C PHE A 300 -23.79 4.99 -1.03
N GLY A 301 -23.84 3.83 -1.69
CA GLY A 301 -24.80 3.51 -2.75
C GLY A 301 -24.81 4.54 -3.87
N SER A 302 -26.00 4.87 -4.40
CA SER A 302 -26.19 5.98 -5.34
C SER A 302 -26.51 7.31 -4.65
N THR A 303 -26.27 7.41 -3.33
CA THR A 303 -26.54 8.64 -2.58
C THR A 303 -25.33 9.57 -2.65
N GLN A 304 -25.54 10.87 -2.43
CA GLN A 304 -24.46 11.85 -2.27
C GLN A 304 -23.83 11.82 -0.85
N ASP A 305 -24.05 10.77 -0.04
CA ASP A 305 -23.33 10.61 1.24
C ASP A 305 -21.92 10.07 0.94
N CYS A 306 -20.99 11.00 0.77
CA CYS A 306 -19.58 10.74 0.55
C CYS A 306 -18.76 11.23 1.74
N ARG A 307 -17.72 10.47 2.09
CA ARG A 307 -16.86 10.73 3.23
C ARG A 307 -15.41 10.53 2.86
N SER A 308 -14.54 11.37 3.41
CA SER A 308 -13.10 11.13 3.34
C SER A 308 -12.73 9.88 4.12
N ILE A 309 -11.81 9.10 3.56
CA ILE A 309 -11.31 7.86 4.14
C ILE A 309 -9.78 7.82 4.04
N ARG A 310 -9.15 7.10 4.97
CA ARG A 310 -7.77 6.63 4.85
C ARG A 310 -7.78 5.12 4.70
N LEU A 311 -7.13 4.60 3.67
CA LEU A 311 -6.89 3.18 3.49
C LEU A 311 -5.54 2.83 4.10
N ASP A 312 -5.53 1.85 5.00
CA ASP A 312 -4.34 1.39 5.70
C ASP A 312 -3.95 -0.01 5.21
N LEU A 313 -2.67 -0.20 4.84
CA LEU A 313 -2.14 -1.50 4.44
C LEU A 313 -2.31 -2.51 5.58
N ILE A 314 -2.98 -3.62 5.31
CA ILE A 314 -3.05 -4.77 6.20
C ILE A 314 -1.75 -5.54 6.03
N PRO A 315 -0.90 -5.66 7.07
CA PRO A 315 0.32 -6.44 6.98
C PRO A 315 -0.03 -7.86 6.54
N ALA A 316 0.62 -8.35 5.47
CA ALA A 316 0.47 -9.74 5.07
C ALA A 316 0.75 -10.62 6.28
N ILE A 317 -0.27 -11.36 6.74
CA ILE A 317 -0.10 -12.31 7.84
C ILE A 317 0.94 -13.31 7.35
N PRO A 318 2.13 -13.41 7.98
CA PRO A 318 3.13 -14.38 7.56
C PRO A 318 2.45 -15.74 7.54
N GLU A 319 2.49 -16.44 6.39
CA GLU A 319 1.77 -17.71 6.26
C GLU A 319 2.02 -18.58 7.49
N PRO A 320 0.96 -19.14 8.10
CA PRO A 320 1.11 -19.71 9.41
C PRO A 320 2.14 -20.83 9.39
N ARG A 321 2.66 -21.11 10.59
CA ARG A 321 3.52 -22.25 10.93
C ARG A 321 3.02 -23.60 10.39
N SER A 322 1.83 -23.69 9.78
CA SER A 322 1.33 -24.81 8.96
C SER A 322 2.28 -25.23 7.83
N ALA A 323 2.93 -24.31 7.11
CA ALA A 323 3.92 -24.69 6.09
C ALA A 323 5.17 -25.33 6.75
N ALA A 324 5.64 -24.74 7.85
CA ALA A 324 6.73 -25.28 8.65
C ALA A 324 6.37 -26.62 9.33
N MET A 325 5.14 -26.79 9.79
CA MET A 325 4.61 -28.02 10.39
C MET A 325 4.36 -29.11 9.35
N LEU A 326 3.95 -28.75 8.13
CA LEU A 326 3.85 -29.66 7.00
C LEU A 326 5.24 -30.16 6.59
N LEU A 327 6.23 -29.25 6.48
CA LEU A 327 7.62 -29.62 6.20
C LEU A 327 8.21 -30.49 7.31
N ALA A 328 7.98 -30.13 8.58
CA ALA A 328 8.39 -30.95 9.72
C ALA A 328 7.68 -32.32 9.75
N GLY A 329 6.40 -32.38 9.40
CA GLY A 329 5.62 -33.60 9.29
C GLY A 329 6.11 -34.52 8.16
N LEU A 330 6.39 -33.95 6.98
CA LEU A 330 6.97 -34.68 5.84
C LEU A 330 8.39 -35.16 6.14
N ALA A 331 9.22 -34.36 6.82
CA ALA A 331 10.53 -34.76 7.29
C ALA A 331 10.45 -35.88 8.34
N GLY A 332 9.51 -35.80 9.27
CA GLY A 332 9.23 -36.84 10.27
C GLY A 332 8.77 -38.15 9.63
N LEU A 333 7.88 -38.09 8.64
CA LEU A 333 7.44 -39.26 7.87
C LEU A 333 8.60 -39.87 7.06
N GLY A 334 9.46 -39.04 6.46
CA GLY A 334 10.67 -39.49 5.78
C GLY A 334 11.67 -40.18 6.72
N ALA A 335 11.87 -39.65 7.92
CA ALA A 335 12.71 -40.25 8.95
C ALA A 335 12.14 -41.59 9.44
N LEU A 336 10.84 -41.68 9.69
CA LEU A 336 10.17 -42.92 10.09
C LEU A 336 10.23 -43.99 9.01
N ARG A 337 10.17 -43.60 7.73
CA ARG A 337 10.32 -44.52 6.58
C ARG A 337 11.75 -45.05 6.47
N ARG A 338 12.76 -44.22 6.74
CA ARG A 338 14.18 -44.64 6.82
C ARG A 338 14.47 -45.56 8.01
N LEU A 339 13.81 -45.34 9.14
CA LEU A 339 13.96 -46.20 10.32
C LEU A 339 13.30 -47.57 10.14
N ARG A 340 12.15 -47.66 9.45
CA ARG A 340 11.49 -48.93 9.11
C ARG A 340 12.21 -49.72 8.00
N GLY A 341 13.01 -49.06 7.16
CA GLY A 341 13.85 -49.73 6.16
C GLY A 341 15.15 -50.34 6.73
N ARG A 342 15.44 -50.15 8.02
CA ARG A 342 16.69 -50.58 8.67
C ARG A 342 16.58 -51.86 9.51
N SER A 343 15.45 -52.54 9.50
CA SER A 343 15.33 -53.87 10.12
C SER A 343 15.96 -54.95 9.22
N GLY A 344 17.28 -55.10 9.33
CA GLY A 344 17.99 -56.32 8.94
C GLY A 344 17.78 -57.43 9.99
N PRO A 345 17.93 -58.72 9.63
CA PRO A 345 17.54 -59.83 10.49
C PRO A 345 18.61 -60.10 11.56
N GLY A 346 18.14 -60.26 12.80
CA GLY A 346 18.84 -60.99 13.85
C GLY A 346 19.78 -60.17 14.75
N ARG A 347 19.41 -60.05 16.02
CA ARG A 347 20.30 -60.43 17.13
C ARG A 347 19.53 -60.56 18.45
N SER A 348 19.67 -61.75 19.01
CA SER A 348 19.54 -62.22 20.40
C SER A 348 19.30 -61.17 21.49
N GLY A 349 18.32 -61.46 22.37
CA GLY A 349 18.07 -60.74 23.61
C GLY A 349 19.23 -60.79 24.61
N PRO A 350 19.23 -59.94 25.65
CA PRO A 350 20.36 -59.77 26.55
C PRO A 350 20.50 -60.96 27.50
N ALA A 351 21.72 -61.47 27.62
CA ALA A 351 22.12 -62.48 28.59
C ALA A 351 22.22 -61.88 30.00
N ALA A 352 21.70 -62.59 31.00
CA ALA A 352 21.87 -62.27 32.41
C ALA A 352 23.31 -62.57 32.86
N SER A 353 23.98 -61.60 33.51
CA SER A 353 25.28 -61.82 34.16
C SER A 353 25.08 -62.19 35.63
N CYS A 354 25.62 -63.32 36.08
CA CYS A 354 25.73 -63.68 37.49
C CYS A 354 27.19 -63.56 37.95
N SER A 355 27.40 -62.94 39.11
CA SER A 355 28.71 -62.87 39.77
C SER A 355 28.58 -63.46 41.18
N SER A 356 29.47 -64.40 41.54
CA SER A 356 29.53 -65.04 42.86
C SER A 356 30.62 -64.42 43.71
N LEU A 357 30.32 -64.16 44.99
CA LEU A 357 31.28 -63.72 46.01
C LEU A 357 31.23 -64.71 47.19
N ALA A 358 32.40 -65.23 47.60
CA ALA A 358 32.53 -66.20 48.67
C ALA A 358 32.54 -65.53 50.04
N VAL A 359 31.78 -66.05 51.00
CA VAL A 359 31.84 -65.70 52.43
C VAL A 359 32.38 -66.92 53.20
N PRO A 360 33.31 -66.76 54.16
CA PRO A 360 33.85 -67.90 54.90
C PRO A 360 32.81 -68.43 55.91
N GLY A 361 32.46 -69.72 55.80
CA GLY A 361 31.56 -70.41 56.73
C GLY A 361 30.26 -70.92 56.11
N GLY A 362 30.35 -71.87 55.18
CA GLY A 362 29.35 -72.91 54.95
C GLY A 362 27.90 -72.53 54.61
N SER A 363 27.64 -72.05 53.39
CA SER A 363 26.51 -72.45 52.51
C SER A 363 26.41 -71.53 51.28
N TRP A 364 26.13 -72.07 50.08
CA TRP A 364 25.99 -71.30 48.85
C TRP A 364 24.54 -70.81 48.68
N ARG A 365 24.34 -69.50 48.42
CA ARG A 365 23.05 -68.96 47.95
C ARG A 365 23.28 -68.07 46.71
N THR A 366 22.64 -68.42 45.61
CA THR A 366 22.64 -67.66 44.35
C THR A 366 21.51 -66.64 44.34
N TRP A 367 21.79 -65.38 43.99
CA TRP A 367 20.78 -64.34 43.80
C TRP A 367 20.79 -63.88 42.33
N CYS A 368 19.65 -64.00 41.64
CA CYS A 368 19.43 -63.39 40.32
C CYS A 368 18.54 -62.16 40.49
N ALA A 369 19.01 -60.99 40.06
CA ALA A 369 18.18 -59.79 40.01
C ALA A 369 17.39 -59.74 38.69
N VAL A 370 16.06 -59.68 38.77
CA VAL A 370 15.16 -59.34 37.65
C VAL A 370 14.80 -57.86 37.81
N PRO A 371 15.09 -56.96 36.86
CA PRO A 371 14.58 -55.59 36.93
C PRO A 371 13.09 -55.58 36.56
N LEU A 372 12.25 -55.33 37.55
CA LEU A 372 10.81 -55.04 37.43
C LEU A 372 10.59 -53.52 37.21
N GLN A 373 9.95 -53.22 36.08
CA GLN A 373 8.98 -52.13 35.81
C GLN A 373 9.35 -50.64 35.97
N ALA A 374 8.99 -49.87 34.94
CA ALA A 374 8.12 -48.71 35.10
C ALA A 374 7.24 -48.50 33.85
N TRP A 375 5.96 -48.81 34.00
CA TRP A 375 4.85 -48.40 33.13
C TRP A 375 4.37 -47.01 33.56
N TRP A 376 3.82 -46.22 32.64
CA TRP A 376 2.45 -45.65 32.73
C TRP A 376 2.11 -45.01 31.38
N ALA A 377 1.36 -45.76 30.56
CA ALA A 377 0.68 -45.27 29.37
C ALA A 377 -0.82 -45.15 29.70
N GLY A 378 -1.33 -43.92 29.75
CA GLY A 378 -2.77 -43.65 29.86
C GLY A 378 -3.34 -43.27 28.50
N ARG A 379 -3.95 -44.25 27.81
CA ARG A 379 -4.84 -44.01 26.66
C ARG A 379 -6.01 -44.99 26.77
N LEU A 380 -7.24 -44.47 26.84
CA LEU A 380 -8.55 -45.07 26.48
C LEU A 380 -9.59 -43.96 26.75
N LEU A 381 -10.05 -43.18 25.75
CA LEU A 381 -11.15 -43.40 24.80
C LEU A 381 -12.53 -43.75 25.41
N ARG A 382 -13.48 -42.80 25.23
CA ARG A 382 -14.93 -42.92 24.88
C ARG A 382 -15.85 -43.75 25.82
N ALA A 383 -17.16 -43.49 26.01
CA ALA A 383 -18.15 -42.59 25.43
C ALA A 383 -19.49 -42.62 26.24
N LYS A 384 -20.33 -41.59 26.02
CA LYS A 384 -21.81 -41.53 25.99
C LYS A 384 -22.67 -41.69 27.28
N GLY A 385 -23.56 -40.70 27.46
CA GLY A 385 -24.80 -40.77 28.22
C GLY A 385 -25.47 -39.39 28.44
N THR A 386 -26.41 -39.00 27.57
CA THR A 386 -27.42 -37.91 27.73
C THR A 386 -28.62 -38.40 28.56
N PRO A 387 -29.72 -37.62 28.78
CA PRO A 387 -29.92 -36.34 29.46
C PRO A 387 -30.98 -36.42 30.61
N SER A 388 -31.35 -35.26 31.18
CA SER A 388 -32.56 -34.91 31.97
C SER A 388 -32.79 -35.46 33.39
N ALA A 389 -32.83 -34.57 34.37
CA ALA A 389 -34.06 -34.11 35.02
C ALA A 389 -33.89 -32.63 35.43
#